data_AF-A0A434HDK6-F1
#
_entry.id   AF-A0A434HDK6-F1
#
_cell.length_a   1.000
_cell.length_b   1.000
_cell.length_c   1.000
_cell.angle_alpha   90.00
_cell.angle_beta   90.00
_cell.angle_gamma   90.00
#
_symmetry.space_group_name_H-M   'P 1'
#
loop_
_entity.id
_entity.type
_entity.pdbx_description
1 polymer ?
#
loop_
_entity_poly.entity_id
_entity_poly.type
_entity_poly.pdbx_seq_one_letter_code
_entity_poly.pdbx_strand_id
1 'polypeptide(L)' 'MSDTELTSGDFTEAAEPFRLFAAWLDDATKSEPNDPNGVALATVDANGMPDVRMVLLK' A
#
# COMPACT_ATOMS: atom_id res chain seq x y z
N MET A 1 2.57 -25.21 -13.97
CA MET A 1 3.09 -23.96 -13.37
C MET A 1 1.95 -23.45 -12.52
N SER A 2 2.01 -23.76 -11.23
CA SER A 2 0.85 -23.76 -10.33
C SER A 2 0.43 -22.35 -9.91
N ASP A 3 -0.88 -22.22 -9.70
CA ASP A 3 -1.64 -21.02 -9.32
C ASP A 3 -0.95 -20.14 -8.29
N THR A 4 -0.74 -18.87 -8.64
CA THR A 4 -0.37 -17.83 -7.68
C THR A 4 -1.65 -17.37 -6.98
N GLU A 5 -2.05 -18.08 -5.92
CA GLU A 5 -3.14 -17.68 -5.05
C GLU A 5 -2.86 -16.29 -4.49
N LEU A 6 -3.74 -15.31 -4.78
CA LEU A 6 -3.63 -13.96 -4.24
C LEU A 6 -4.38 -13.78 -2.91
N THR A 7 -4.91 -14.87 -2.34
CA THR A 7 -5.42 -14.91 -0.95
C THR A 7 -5.32 -16.33 -0.37
N SER A 8 -4.19 -16.74 0.23
CA SER A 8 -4.07 -18.04 0.96
C SER A 8 -2.91 -18.16 1.98
N GLY A 9 -2.47 -17.06 2.64
CA GLY A 9 -1.41 -17.12 3.66
C GLY A 9 -1.25 -15.82 4.46
N ASP A 10 -0.37 -15.82 5.48
CA ASP A 10 0.02 -14.61 6.19
C ASP A 10 0.60 -13.61 5.17
N PHE A 11 -0.06 -12.47 4.99
CA PHE A 11 0.31 -11.47 3.98
C PHE A 11 1.74 -10.94 4.19
N THR A 12 2.28 -11.05 5.41
CA THR A 12 3.66 -10.66 5.72
C THR A 12 4.70 -11.60 5.08
N GLU A 13 4.28 -12.79 4.66
CA GLU A 13 5.12 -13.78 3.97
C GLU A 13 5.01 -13.71 2.44
N ALA A 14 4.26 -12.74 1.90
CA ALA A 14 4.06 -12.62 0.45
C ALA A 14 5.40 -12.42 -0.27
N ALA A 15 5.76 -13.38 -1.12
CA ALA A 15 7.00 -13.35 -1.90
C ALA A 15 7.07 -12.16 -2.89
N GLU A 16 5.91 -11.67 -3.33
CA GLU A 16 5.76 -10.60 -4.31
C GLU A 16 5.00 -9.40 -3.70
N PRO A 17 5.63 -8.59 -2.82
CA PRO A 17 4.95 -7.56 -2.03
C PRO A 17 4.30 -6.46 -2.88
N PHE A 18 4.90 -6.12 -4.02
CA PHE A 18 4.31 -5.13 -4.94
C PHE A 18 3.03 -5.65 -5.61
N ARG A 19 2.97 -6.95 -5.92
CA ARG A 19 1.79 -7.57 -6.51
C ARG A 19 0.64 -7.62 -5.50
N LEU A 20 0.96 -7.93 -4.24
CA LEU A 20 0.00 -7.87 -3.13
C LEU A 20 -0.53 -6.44 -2.93
N PHE A 21 0.37 -5.45 -2.86
CA PHE A 21 -0.02 -4.05 -2.73
C PHE A 21 -0.93 -3.59 -3.88
N ALA A 22 -0.59 -3.95 -5.13
CA ALA A 22 -1.40 -3.62 -6.30
C ALA A 22 -2.81 -4.23 -6.22
N ALA A 23 -2.93 -5.48 -5.76
CA ALA A 23 -4.24 -6.11 -5.58
C ALA A 23 -5.08 -5.38 -4.52
N TRP A 24 -4.49 -5.00 -3.39
CA TRP A 24 -5.19 -4.24 -2.36
C TRP A 24 -5.58 -2.83 -2.81
N LEU A 25 -4.72 -2.14 -3.57
CA LEU A 25 -5.04 -0.83 -4.11
C LEU A 25 -6.18 -0.89 -5.15
N ASP A 26 -6.22 -1.94 -5.97
CA ASP A 26 -7.33 -2.18 -6.90
C ASP A 26 -8.65 -2.44 -6.16
N ASP A 27 -8.61 -3.21 -5.07
CA ASP A 27 -9.80 -3.44 -4.23
C ASP A 27 -10.25 -2.15 -3.53
N ALA A 28 -9.32 -1.37 -2.97
CA ALA A 28 -9.61 -0.06 -2.39
C ALA A 28 -10.23 0.89 -3.42
N THR A 29 -9.76 0.88 -4.66
CA THR A 29 -10.32 1.71 -5.75
C THR A 29 -11.79 1.38 -6.05
N LYS A 30 -12.22 0.15 -5.80
CA LYS A 30 -13.63 -0.26 -5.98
C LYS A 30 -14.51 0.15 -4.79
N SER A 31 -13.96 0.26 -3.58
CA SER A 31 -14.72 0.46 -2.34
C SER A 31 -14.58 1.85 -1.69
N GLU A 32 -13.50 2.58 -1.98
CA GLU A 32 -13.21 3.93 -1.44
C GLU A 32 -13.36 4.98 -2.56
N PRO A 33 -14.45 5.78 -2.56
CA PRO A 33 -14.78 6.68 -3.66
C PRO A 33 -14.00 8.00 -3.67
N ASN A 34 -13.34 8.40 -2.57
CA ASN A 34 -12.71 9.72 -2.49
C ASN A 34 -11.27 9.69 -3.02
N ASP A 35 -10.37 9.02 -2.30
CA ASP A 35 -8.93 9.01 -2.59
C ASP A 35 -8.31 7.66 -2.20
N PRO A 36 -8.56 6.57 -2.97
CA PRO A 36 -8.01 5.25 -2.66
C PRO A 36 -6.48 5.20 -2.68
N ASN A 37 -5.84 6.16 -3.35
CA ASN A 37 -4.39 6.32 -3.42
C ASN A 37 -3.85 7.42 -2.47
N GLY A 38 -4.65 7.90 -1.52
CA GLY A 38 -4.21 8.83 -0.48
C GLY A 38 -3.23 8.16 0.49
N VAL A 39 -2.08 8.79 0.73
CA VAL A 39 -1.02 8.26 1.60
C VAL A 39 -0.62 9.30 2.65
N ALA A 40 -0.55 8.91 3.92
CA ALA A 40 0.05 9.69 4.99
C ALA A 40 1.58 9.53 4.95
N LEU A 41 2.28 10.46 4.30
CA LEU A 41 3.72 10.41 4.11
C LEU A 41 4.46 11.10 5.27
N ALA A 42 5.24 10.31 6.00
CA ALA A 42 6.19 10.81 7.00
C ALA A 42 7.54 11.14 6.37
N THR A 43 8.13 12.27 6.76
CA THR A 43 9.53 12.62 6.49
C THR A 43 10.21 13.03 7.79
N VAL A 44 11.53 13.00 7.85
CA VAL A 44 12.31 13.47 9.00
C VAL A 44 13.27 14.57 8.58
N ASP A 45 13.44 15.57 9.45
CA ASP A 45 14.45 16.61 9.26
C ASP A 45 15.86 16.13 9.70
N ALA A 46 16.85 17.02 9.60
CA ALA A 46 18.23 16.70 9.99
C ALA A 46 18.41 16.43 11.49
N ASN A 47 17.44 16.83 12.33
CA ASN A 47 17.43 16.58 13.77
C ASN A 47 16.66 15.30 14.13
N GLY A 48 16.08 14.61 13.14
CA GLY A 48 15.28 13.41 13.33
C GLY A 48 13.84 13.67 13.76
N MET A 49 13.34 14.91 13.69
CA MET A 49 11.95 15.24 14.01
C MET A 49 11.03 14.84 12.85
N PRO A 50 9.97 14.03 13.08
CA PRO A 50 9.07 13.61 12.02
C PRO A 50 7.97 14.65 11.71
N ASP A 51 7.68 14.82 10.42
CA ASP A 51 6.54 15.55 9.87
C ASP A 51 5.67 14.62 9.02
N VAL A 52 4.34 14.73 9.11
CA VAL A 52 3.39 13.92 8.32
C VAL A 52 2.45 14.81 7.51
N ARG A 53 2.20 14.43 6.25
CA ARG A 53 1.19 15.08 5.40
C ARG A 53 0.48 14.07 4.50
N MET A 54 -0.72 14.40 4.03
CA MET A 54 -1.39 13.64 2.98
C MET A 54 -0.79 13.98 1.61
N VAL A 55 -0.54 12.95 0.80
CA VAL A 55 -0.16 13.05 -0.61
C VAL A 55 -0.94 12.02 -1.43
N LEU A 56 -0.95 12.17 -2.76
CA LEU A 56 -1.51 11.18 -3.67
C LEU A 56 -0.39 10.34 -4.28
N LEU A 57 -0.52 9.01 -4.22
CA LEU A 57 0.36 8.07 -4.91
C LEU A 57 -0.05 8.02 -6.39
N LYS A 58 0.86 8.43 -7.29
CA LYS A 58 0.67 8.47 -8.75
C LYS A 58 1.62 7.54 -9.47
#